data_AF-A0AAW5VTW9-F1
#
_entry.id   AF-A0AAW5VTW9-F1
#
_cell.length_a   1.000
_cell.length_b   1.000
_cell.length_c   1.000
_cell.angle_alpha   90.00
_cell.angle_beta   90.00
_cell.angle_gamma   90.00
#
_symmetry.space_group_name_H-M   'P 1'
#
loop_
_entity.id
_entity.type
_entity.pdbx_description
1 polymer ?
#
loop_
_entity_poly.entity_id
_entity_poly.type
_entity_poly.pdbx_seq_one_letter_code
_entity_poly.pdbx_strand_id
1 'polypeptide(L)'
;MEKRVCHYPLKKIKELIIEGKFSITKNAQKTAIEQFGYGETEIINEVLNLHNSDFFKSMTSHNNHLLWHDVYKKESNNYKLYIKIQISNSNTLVISFKGDENI
;
A
#
# COMPACT_ATOMS: atom_id res chain seq x y z
N MET A 1 -4.74 -15.38 -7.53
CA MET A 1 -6.16 -15.01 -7.72
C MET A 1 -6.32 -13.50 -7.55
N GLU A 2 -7.37 -12.91 -8.12
CA GLU A 2 -7.68 -11.48 -8.04
C GLU A 2 -9.17 -11.24 -7.75
N LYS A 3 -9.51 -10.18 -7.02
CA LYS A 3 -10.88 -9.69 -6.81
C LYS A 3 -10.95 -8.17 -6.82
N ARG A 4 -12.13 -7.62 -7.13
CA ARG A 4 -12.44 -6.17 -7.14
C ARG A 4 -13.08 -5.67 -5.84
N VAL A 5 -12.85 -6.36 -4.74
CA VAL A 5 -13.29 -5.95 -3.40
C VAL A 5 -12.05 -5.96 -2.52
N CYS A 6 -11.89 -4.95 -1.67
CA CYS A 6 -10.80 -4.90 -0.70
C CYS A 6 -10.81 -6.17 0.17
N HIS A 7 -9.63 -6.70 0.45
CA HIS A 7 -9.51 -7.81 1.39
C HIS A 7 -9.48 -7.29 2.83
N TYR A 8 -8.80 -6.17 3.06
CA TYR A 8 -8.76 -5.50 4.35
C TYR A 8 -9.59 -4.21 4.28
N PRO A 9 -10.46 -3.93 5.26
CA PRO A 9 -11.12 -2.65 5.34
C PRO A 9 -10.08 -1.52 5.43
N LEU A 10 -10.16 -0.51 4.54
CA LEU A 10 -9.22 0.61 4.54
C LEU A 10 -9.18 1.32 5.90
N LYS A 11 -10.33 1.42 6.58
CA LYS A 11 -10.42 1.91 7.96
C LYS A 11 -9.46 1.15 8.89
N LYS A 12 -9.42 -0.17 8.81
CA LYS A 12 -8.57 -1.01 9.66
C LYS A 12 -7.09 -0.81 9.36
N ILE A 13 -6.72 -0.66 8.09
CA ILE A 13 -5.35 -0.34 7.67
C ILE A 13 -4.89 0.96 8.36
N LYS A 14 -5.72 2.01 8.32
CA LYS A 14 -5.41 3.32 8.91
C LYS A 14 -5.38 3.27 10.44
N GLU A 15 -6.33 2.58 11.08
CA GLU A 15 -6.34 2.37 12.53
C GLU A 15 -5.03 1.74 13.02
N LEU A 16 -4.55 0.68 12.36
CA LEU A 16 -3.29 0.04 12.73
C LEU A 16 -2.09 0.98 12.58
N ILE A 17 -2.05 1.81 11.53
CA ILE A 17 -0.99 2.81 11.37
C ILE A 17 -1.01 3.83 12.51
N ILE A 18 -2.19 4.36 12.86
CA ILE A 18 -2.36 5.33 13.94
C ILE A 18 -1.94 4.73 15.30
N GLU A 19 -2.16 3.43 15.50
CA GLU A 19 -1.68 2.68 16.66
C GLU A 19 -0.16 2.39 16.65
N GLY A 20 0.57 2.85 15.62
CA GLY A 20 2.01 2.58 15.45
C GLY A 20 2.33 1.16 14.97
N LYS A 21 1.32 0.41 14.51
CA LYS A 21 1.44 -0.97 14.02
C LYS A 21 1.56 -0.98 12.51
N PHE A 22 2.70 -0.52 12.01
CA PHE A 22 3.04 -0.63 10.60
C PHE A 22 4.48 -1.03 10.36
N SER A 23 4.75 -1.48 9.13
CA SER A 23 6.11 -1.69 8.63
C SER A 23 6.14 -1.44 7.14
N ILE A 24 7.30 -1.03 6.63
CA ILE A 24 7.54 -0.83 5.20
C ILE A 24 8.65 -1.79 4.79
N THR A 25 8.42 -2.55 3.72
CA THR A 25 9.46 -3.45 3.20
C THR A 25 10.64 -2.64 2.66
N LYS A 26 11.86 -3.19 2.73
CA LYS A 26 13.08 -2.53 2.21
C LYS A 26 12.94 -2.12 0.75
N ASN A 27 12.28 -2.95 -0.07
CA ASN A 27 12.06 -2.63 -1.48
C ASN A 27 11.12 -1.43 -1.65
N ALA A 28 10.02 -1.38 -0.90
CA ALA A 28 9.10 -0.24 -0.95
C ALA A 28 9.76 1.07 -0.45
N GLN A 29 10.57 1.01 0.61
CA GLN A 29 11.36 2.17 1.06
C GLN A 29 12.33 2.63 -0.03
N LYS A 30 13.10 1.71 -0.61
CA LYS A 30 14.07 2.01 -1.66
C LYS A 30 13.40 2.68 -2.86
N THR A 31 12.34 2.10 -3.39
CA THR A 31 11.65 2.66 -4.57
C THR A 31 10.99 4.00 -4.28
N ALA A 32 10.47 4.19 -3.07
CA ALA A 32 9.89 5.48 -2.66
C ALA A 32 10.94 6.61 -2.62
N ILE A 33 12.12 6.32 -2.06
CA ILE A 33 13.25 7.26 -2.04
C ILE A 33 13.73 7.55 -3.46
N GLU A 34 13.96 6.51 -4.27
CA GLU A 34 14.52 6.66 -5.62
C GLU A 34 13.60 7.42 -6.59
N GLN A 35 12.29 7.21 -6.49
CA GLN A 35 11.34 7.80 -7.44
C GLN A 35 10.74 9.12 -6.97
N PHE A 36 10.63 9.33 -5.67
CA PHE A 36 9.88 10.45 -5.09
C PHE A 36 10.64 11.23 -4.01
N GLY A 37 11.79 10.73 -3.55
CA GLY A 37 12.48 11.27 -2.37
C GLY A 37 11.71 11.05 -1.06
N TYR A 38 10.79 10.09 -1.03
CA TYR A 38 9.91 9.86 0.12
C TYR A 38 10.57 8.96 1.17
N GLY A 39 10.59 9.42 2.41
CA GLY A 39 10.94 8.63 3.59
C GLY A 39 9.73 7.91 4.18
N GLU A 40 9.91 7.32 5.36
CA GLU A 40 8.85 6.59 6.07
C GLU A 40 7.63 7.47 6.33
N THR A 41 7.84 8.70 6.81
CA THR A 41 6.76 9.65 7.12
C THR A 41 5.91 9.96 5.90
N GLU A 42 6.53 10.23 4.75
CA GLU A 42 5.82 10.52 3.50
C GLU A 42 5.03 9.30 3.03
N ILE A 43 5.62 8.11 3.04
CA ILE A 43 4.94 6.86 2.64
C ILE A 43 3.71 6.63 3.51
N ILE A 44 3.84 6.77 4.84
CA ILE A 44 2.73 6.55 5.76
C ILE A 44 1.65 7.62 5.61
N ASN A 45 2.02 8.89 5.41
CA ASN A 45 1.07 9.95 5.11
C ASN A 45 0.29 9.66 3.82
N GLU A 46 0.93 9.12 2.79
CA GLU A 46 0.25 8.75 1.55
C GLU A 46 -0.78 7.64 1.78
N VAL A 47 -0.44 6.63 2.59
CA VAL A 47 -1.36 5.54 2.98
C VAL A 47 -2.52 6.04 3.86
N LEU A 48 -2.24 6.93 4.83
CA LEU A 48 -3.27 7.55 5.67
C LEU A 48 -4.25 8.41 4.86
N ASN A 49 -3.79 8.97 3.75
CA ASN A 49 -4.60 9.78 2.83
C ASN A 49 -5.24 8.97 1.68
N LEU A 50 -5.18 7.63 1.70
CA LEU A 50 -5.91 6.81 0.74
C LEU A 50 -7.42 6.94 0.91
N HIS A 51 -8.16 6.88 -0.19
CA HIS A 51 -9.61 6.77 -0.24
C HIS A 51 -10.03 5.41 -0.80
N ASN A 52 -11.28 5.01 -0.53
CA ASN A 52 -11.83 3.79 -1.14
C ASN A 52 -11.89 3.87 -2.66
N SER A 53 -11.99 5.08 -3.24
CA SER A 53 -11.91 5.33 -4.69
C SER A 53 -10.54 4.99 -5.29
N ASP A 54 -9.48 5.01 -4.48
CA ASP A 54 -8.12 4.70 -4.92
C ASP A 54 -7.92 3.18 -5.00
N PHE A 55 -8.85 2.38 -4.48
CA PHE A 55 -8.73 0.93 -4.52
C PHE A 55 -8.81 0.44 -5.96
N PHE A 56 -7.76 -0.27 -6.39
CA PHE A 56 -7.70 -0.86 -7.72
C PHE A 56 -8.17 -2.31 -7.70
N LYS A 57 -7.55 -3.14 -6.84
CA LYS A 57 -7.85 -4.57 -6.74
C LYS A 57 -7.23 -5.20 -5.51
N SER A 58 -7.68 -6.40 -5.18
CA SER A 58 -6.99 -7.26 -4.23
C SER A 58 -6.45 -8.48 -4.97
N MET A 59 -5.20 -8.86 -4.71
CA MET A 59 -4.55 -9.99 -5.35
C MET A 59 -3.79 -10.82 -4.32
N THR A 60 -3.72 -12.12 -4.54
CA THR A 60 -2.90 -12.99 -3.70
C THR A 60 -1.42 -12.89 -4.04
N SER A 61 -0.53 -13.11 -3.07
CA SER A 61 0.88 -13.35 -3.34
C SER A 61 1.07 -14.55 -4.29
N HIS A 62 2.13 -14.51 -5.10
CA HIS A 62 2.48 -15.61 -6.01
C HIS A 62 2.93 -16.85 -5.22
N ASN A 63 3.70 -16.64 -4.15
CA ASN A 63 4.31 -17.73 -3.38
C ASN A 63 3.39 -18.29 -2.30
N ASN A 64 2.32 -17.58 -1.95
CA ASN A 64 1.34 -18.03 -0.97
C ASN A 64 -0.04 -17.42 -1.26
N HIS A 65 -0.96 -18.25 -1.75
CA HIS A 65 -2.29 -17.80 -2.13
C HIS A 65 -3.22 -17.48 -0.95
N LEU A 66 -2.79 -17.74 0.29
CA LEU A 66 -3.50 -17.30 1.49
C LEU A 66 -3.20 -15.84 1.84
N LEU A 67 -2.11 -15.28 1.34
CA LEU A 67 -1.71 -13.90 1.59
C LEU A 67 -2.31 -12.99 0.53
N TRP A 68 -3.16 -12.06 0.99
CA TRP A 68 -3.79 -11.06 0.13
C TRP A 68 -3.09 -9.71 0.25
N HIS A 69 -2.93 -9.05 -0.89
CA HIS A 69 -2.43 -7.69 -1.02
C HIS A 69 -3.54 -6.83 -1.63
N ASP A 70 -3.94 -5.77 -0.93
CA ASP A 70 -4.78 -4.72 -1.49
C ASP A 70 -3.90 -3.72 -2.23
N VAL A 71 -4.31 -3.41 -3.45
CA VAL A 71 -3.60 -2.53 -4.38
C VAL A 71 -4.39 -1.25 -4.51
N TYR A 72 -3.71 -0.13 -4.28
CA TYR A 72 -4.26 1.21 -4.45
C TYR A 72 -3.49 1.96 -5.54
N LYS A 73 -4.22 2.77 -6.31
CA LYS A 73 -3.70 3.72 -7.28
C LYS A 73 -4.17 5.11 -6.88
N LYS A 74 -3.23 5.98 -6.50
CA LYS A 74 -3.53 7.31 -5.94
C LYS A 74 -2.79 8.38 -6.73
N GLU A 75 -3.46 9.46 -7.07
CA GLU A 75 -2.80 10.66 -7.57
C GLU A 75 -2.36 11.53 -6.37
N SER A 76 -1.06 11.83 -6.26
CA SER A 76 -0.51 12.70 -5.22
C SER A 76 0.72 13.44 -5.74
N ASN A 77 0.80 14.76 -5.51
CA ASN A 77 1.95 15.59 -5.88
C ASN A 77 2.43 15.40 -7.34
N ASN A 78 1.49 15.30 -8.29
CA ASN A 78 1.73 15.00 -9.72
C ASN A 78 2.25 13.58 -10.02
N TYR A 79 2.33 12.70 -9.03
CA TYR A 79 2.65 11.30 -9.20
C TYR A 79 1.37 10.45 -9.22
N LYS A 80 1.36 9.43 -10.08
CA LYS A 80 0.43 8.31 -9.96
C LYS A 80 1.11 7.23 -9.14
N LEU A 81 0.69 7.07 -7.90
CA LEU A 81 1.27 6.13 -6.94
C LEU A 81 0.59 4.78 -7.06
N TYR A 82 1.39 3.71 -7.07
CA TYR A 82 0.96 2.33 -6.96
C TYR A 82 1.42 1.75 -5.62
N ILE A 83 0.45 1.46 -4.75
CA ILE A 83 0.70 1.07 -3.36
C ILE A 83 0.11 -0.32 -3.12
N LYS A 84 0.92 -1.26 -2.62
CA LYS A 84 0.46 -2.59 -2.18
C LYS A 84 0.52 -2.71 -0.68
N ILE A 85 -0.59 -3.09 -0.07
CA ILE A 85 -0.75 -3.21 1.39
C ILE A 85 -1.22 -4.61 1.75
N GLN A 86 -0.70 -5.14 2.85
CA GLN A 86 -1.18 -6.35 3.51
C GLN A 86 -1.36 -6.08 4.99
N ILE A 87 -2.32 -6.72 5.65
CA ILE A 87 -2.30 -6.86 7.11
C ILE A 87 -1.67 -8.22 7.45
N SER A 88 -0.60 -8.20 8.23
CA SER A 88 0.10 -9.40 8.70
C SER A 88 0.31 -9.32 10.20
N ASN A 89 -0.08 -10.34 10.96
CA ASN A 89 0.08 -10.37 12.43
C ASN A 89 -0.40 -9.09 13.13
N SER A 90 -1.56 -8.56 12.73
CA SER A 90 -2.12 -7.29 13.23
C SER A 90 -1.26 -6.05 12.97
N ASN A 91 -0.46 -6.06 11.89
CA ASN A 91 0.41 -4.98 11.47
C ASN A 91 0.12 -4.62 10.00
N THR A 92 0.02 -3.32 9.69
CA THR A 92 -0.08 -2.86 8.30
C THR A 92 1.29 -2.91 7.63
N LEU A 93 1.45 -3.74 6.61
CA LEU A 93 2.68 -3.89 5.84
C LEU A 93 2.56 -3.23 4.47
N VAL A 94 3.38 -2.22 4.21
CA VAL A 94 3.54 -1.62 2.87
C VAL A 94 4.55 -2.47 2.08
N ILE A 95 4.03 -3.25 1.15
CA ILE A 95 4.80 -4.23 0.34
C ILE A 95 5.42 -3.57 -0.87
N SER A 96 4.75 -2.57 -1.46
CA SER A 96 5.25 -1.86 -2.65
C SER A 96 4.76 -0.43 -2.61
N PHE A 97 5.65 0.50 -3.00
CA PHE A 97 5.37 1.91 -3.15
C PHE A 97 6.19 2.44 -4.33
N LYS A 98 5.56 2.65 -5.47
CA LYS A 98 6.24 3.05 -6.73
C LYS A 98 5.31 3.83 -7.65
N GLY A 99 5.84 4.36 -8.74
CA GLY A 99 5.05 4.97 -9.80
C GLY A 99 4.21 3.94 -10.53
N ASP A 100 2.98 4.31 -10.87
CA ASP A 100 2.14 3.53 -11.76
C ASP A 100 2.60 3.76 -13.21
N GLU A 101 3.41 2.84 -13.71
CA GLU A 101 4.02 2.90 -15.05
C GLU A 101 3.06 2.54 -16.20
N ASN A 102 1.80 2.21 -15.90
CA ASN A 102 0.80 1.90 -16.92
C ASN A 102 0.03 3.18 -17.29
N ILE A 103 0.51 3.88 -18.32
CA ILE A 103 -0.28 4.83 -19.12
C ILE A 103 -0.84 4.08 -20.32
#